data_AF-A0AAV6IKC0-F1
#
_entry.id   AF-A0AAV6IKC0-F1
#
_cell.length_a   1.000
_cell.length_b   1.000
_cell.length_c   1.000
_cell.angle_alpha   90.00
_cell.angle_beta   90.00
_cell.angle_gamma   90.00
#
_symmetry.space_group_name_H-M   'P 1'
#
loop_
_entity.id
_entity.type
_entity.pdbx_description
1 polymer ?
#
loop_
_entity_poly.entity_id
_entity_poly.type
_entity_poly.pdbx_seq_one_letter_code
_entity_poly.pdbx_strand_id
1 'polypeptide(L)'
;MDESRRCVNYVRTEDVFRLESSFEDKLEMFASQDGLLQTEMCDPHNLTPLTPSFQFSEQDCSQSAVIIVSAGLVAVPFVLRLDNKRHWLHLALVVLVSAYPCALILYTPVATFCTRSKPATSGLLIKGGEYLETLSKIKILAFDKTGTITRGEFVVTDFHSVSNEVTLNTLLYWVSGIESKSSHPMVAALIDYAQTLSIEVKPERVEEFENFRGEGVHGKIDGKDVYVGNQKIALRARCATAPSIGHCGEGKSVGYIFLGSAPAGIFSLSESCRTGVREAINELKSMNIKTVMLT
;
A
#
# COMPACT_ATOMS: atom_id res chain seq x y z
N MET A 1 -30.86 -14.89 -35.29
CA MET A 1 -30.43 -15.79 -36.37
C MET A 1 -29.47 -14.98 -37.23
N ASP A 2 -28.20 -15.26 -37.38
CA ASP A 2 -27.35 -16.38 -36.95
C ASP A 2 -25.88 -15.91 -37.13
N GLU A 3 -24.99 -16.75 -36.65
CA GLU A 3 -23.62 -16.64 -36.17
C GLU A 3 -22.52 -16.60 -37.27
N SER A 4 -21.32 -16.17 -36.83
CA SER A 4 -20.01 -16.72 -37.24
C SER A 4 -19.28 -16.22 -38.51
N ARG A 5 -18.20 -15.45 -38.28
CA ARG A 5 -16.80 -15.57 -38.80
C ARG A 5 -16.04 -14.28 -38.44
N ARG A 6 -15.27 -14.21 -37.34
CA ARG A 6 -13.88 -14.71 -37.13
C ARG A 6 -12.84 -14.01 -38.03
N CYS A 7 -12.23 -12.94 -37.51
CA CYS A 7 -10.82 -12.60 -37.74
C CYS A 7 -10.16 -12.37 -36.39
N VAL A 8 -9.25 -13.28 -36.06
CA VAL A 8 -8.35 -13.28 -34.92
C VAL A 8 -7.36 -12.14 -35.12
N ASN A 9 -7.37 -11.13 -34.24
CA ASN A 9 -6.25 -10.22 -34.10
C ASN A 9 -5.39 -10.72 -32.93
N TYR A 10 -4.25 -11.30 -33.30
CA TYR A 10 -3.15 -11.64 -32.41
C TYR A 10 -2.61 -10.33 -31.83
N VAL A 11 -2.79 -10.09 -30.54
CA VAL A 11 -2.09 -8.99 -29.85
C VAL A 11 -0.64 -9.43 -29.72
N ARG A 12 0.23 -8.69 -30.40
CA ARG A 12 1.67 -8.95 -30.52
C ARG A 12 2.30 -8.73 -29.14
N THR A 13 3.09 -9.69 -28.67
CA THR A 13 3.80 -9.67 -27.38
C THR A 13 4.72 -8.46 -27.19
N GLU A 14 5.06 -7.72 -28.25
CA GLU A 14 5.87 -6.50 -28.22
C GLU A 14 5.15 -5.29 -27.62
N ASP A 15 3.80 -5.23 -27.65
CA ASP A 15 3.05 -4.09 -27.12
C ASP A 15 2.89 -4.16 -25.59
N VAL A 16 2.97 -5.37 -25.00
CA VAL A 16 2.95 -5.57 -23.54
C VAL A 16 4.27 -5.12 -22.90
N PHE A 17 5.40 -5.35 -23.58
CA PHE A 17 6.73 -4.95 -23.09
C PHE A 17 6.95 -3.43 -23.05
N ARG A 18 6.21 -2.65 -23.86
CA ARG A 18 6.37 -1.19 -23.94
C ARG A 18 5.56 -0.41 -22.90
N LEU A 19 4.52 -1.03 -22.34
CA LEU A 19 3.70 -0.47 -21.26
C LEU A 19 4.35 -0.69 -19.89
N GLU A 20 5.07 -1.79 -19.68
CA GLU A 20 5.79 -2.06 -18.43
C GLU A 20 6.96 -1.08 -18.20
N SER A 21 7.75 -0.75 -19.24
CA SER A 21 8.93 0.12 -19.05
C SER A 21 8.57 1.54 -18.61
N SER A 22 7.44 2.09 -19.08
CA SER A 22 7.01 3.44 -18.69
C SER A 22 6.44 3.50 -17.26
N PHE A 23 6.01 2.37 -16.71
CA PHE A 23 5.48 2.25 -15.34
C PHE A 23 6.60 1.88 -14.35
N GLU A 24 7.56 1.06 -14.77
CA GLU A 24 8.77 0.68 -14.01
C GLU A 24 9.68 1.88 -13.74
N ASP A 25 9.95 2.72 -14.75
CA ASP A 25 10.84 3.89 -14.62
C ASP A 25 10.32 4.97 -13.65
N LYS A 26 9.03 4.93 -13.28
CA LYS A 26 8.39 5.94 -12.42
C LYS A 26 7.97 5.40 -11.06
N LEU A 27 7.78 4.08 -10.92
CA LEU A 27 7.64 3.43 -9.62
C LEU A 27 8.96 3.39 -8.83
N GLU A 28 10.12 3.47 -9.49
CA GLU A 28 11.43 3.69 -8.84
C GLU A 28 11.41 4.87 -7.86
N MET A 29 10.53 5.85 -8.10
CA MET A 29 10.40 7.04 -7.27
C MET A 29 9.74 6.78 -5.89
N PHE A 30 8.98 5.70 -5.75
CA PHE A 30 8.42 5.25 -4.46
C PHE A 30 9.37 4.32 -3.69
N ALA A 31 10.35 3.72 -4.37
CA ALA A 31 11.26 2.74 -3.79
C ALA A 31 12.59 3.33 -3.28
N SER A 32 12.91 4.59 -3.60
CA SER A 32 14.13 5.24 -3.12
C SER A 32 13.90 6.02 -1.81
N GLN A 33 14.64 5.59 -0.78
CA GLN A 33 14.69 6.03 0.63
C GLN A 33 13.71 5.34 1.59
N ASP A 34 14.25 4.34 2.30
CA ASP A 34 13.93 3.89 3.67
C ASP A 34 12.47 3.90 4.11
N GLY A 35 11.60 3.33 3.28
CA GLY A 35 10.20 3.08 3.63
C GLY A 35 9.78 1.71 3.13
N LEU A 36 9.86 0.70 4.01
CA LEU A 36 9.16 -0.57 3.84
C LEU A 36 7.68 -0.26 3.56
N LEU A 37 7.23 -0.41 2.32
CA LEU A 37 5.80 -0.57 2.02
C LEU A 37 5.37 -1.94 2.58
N GLN A 38 5.21 -2.01 3.90
CA GLN A 38 4.44 -3.05 4.55
C GLN A 38 2.97 -2.75 4.30
N THR A 39 2.45 -3.26 3.19
CA THR A 39 1.02 -3.59 3.13
C THR A 39 0.79 -4.75 4.10
N GLU A 40 0.64 -4.46 5.40
CA GLU A 40 -0.01 -5.40 6.30
C GLU A 40 -1.49 -5.45 5.91
N MET A 41 -1.85 -6.45 5.10
CA MET A 41 -3.23 -6.90 5.09
C MET A 41 -3.51 -7.48 6.48
N CYS A 42 -4.35 -6.79 7.25
CA CYS A 42 -5.10 -7.40 8.34
C CYS A 42 -5.94 -8.54 7.76
N ASP A 43 -5.42 -9.77 7.81
CA ASP A 43 -6.13 -11.01 8.18
C ASP A 43 -5.28 -12.25 7.77
N PRO A 44 -4.62 -12.96 8.70
CA PRO A 44 -3.94 -14.22 8.39
C PRO A 44 -4.87 -15.42 8.24
N HIS A 45 -6.19 -15.27 8.40
CA HIS A 45 -7.16 -16.37 8.34
C HIS A 45 -7.89 -16.55 7.01
N ASN A 46 -7.70 -15.66 6.04
CA ASN A 46 -8.35 -15.78 4.74
C ASN A 46 -7.36 -16.26 3.66
N LEU A 47 -6.85 -17.49 3.85
CA LEU A 47 -6.24 -18.28 2.78
C LEU A 47 -7.34 -18.57 1.74
N THR A 48 -7.64 -17.59 0.89
CA THR A 48 -8.39 -17.81 -0.33
C THR A 48 -7.72 -18.95 -1.10
N PRO A 49 -8.49 -19.88 -1.70
CA PRO A 49 -7.93 -20.95 -2.51
C PRO A 49 -7.02 -20.35 -3.58
N LEU A 50 -5.94 -21.06 -3.90
CA LEU A 50 -4.97 -20.74 -4.94
C LEU A 50 -5.66 -20.12 -6.16
N THR A 51 -5.10 -19.04 -6.69
CA THR A 51 -5.71 -18.30 -7.79
C THR A 51 -5.94 -19.19 -9.03
N PRO A 52 -6.97 -18.92 -9.85
CA PRO A 52 -7.38 -19.80 -10.94
C PRO A 52 -6.30 -20.00 -12.03
N SER A 53 -5.29 -19.13 -12.12
CA SER A 53 -4.15 -19.30 -13.03
C SER A 53 -3.20 -20.43 -12.63
N PHE A 54 -3.14 -20.78 -11.33
CA PHE A 54 -2.37 -21.92 -10.84
C PHE A 54 -3.10 -23.26 -11.01
N GLN A 55 -4.42 -23.24 -11.16
CA GLN A 55 -5.25 -24.42 -11.48
C GLN A 55 -5.33 -24.73 -12.99
N PHE A 56 -4.62 -23.99 -13.85
CA PHE A 56 -4.53 -24.30 -15.28
C PHE A 56 -3.84 -25.65 -15.57
N SER A 57 -3.42 -26.40 -14.53
CA SER A 57 -2.88 -27.76 -14.66
C SER A 57 -3.93 -28.89 -14.56
N GLU A 58 -5.23 -28.62 -14.44
CA GLU A 58 -6.25 -29.66 -14.72
C GLU A 58 -6.56 -29.67 -16.21
N GLN A 59 -5.54 -30.11 -16.95
CA GLN A 59 -5.63 -30.50 -18.36
C GLN A 59 -6.29 -31.89 -18.48
N ASP A 60 -7.39 -32.11 -17.76
CA ASP A 60 -8.00 -33.43 -17.62
C ASP A 60 -8.63 -33.91 -18.93
N CYS A 61 -9.11 -32.99 -19.77
CA CYS A 61 -9.79 -33.36 -20.99
C CYS A 61 -8.82 -33.80 -22.11
N SER A 62 -7.67 -33.12 -22.24
CA SER A 62 -6.69 -33.47 -23.29
C SER A 62 -5.88 -34.70 -22.93
N GLN A 63 -5.53 -34.89 -21.65
CA GLN A 63 -4.76 -36.06 -21.23
C GLN A 63 -5.62 -37.34 -21.27
N SER A 64 -6.89 -37.27 -20.86
CA SER A 64 -7.82 -38.39 -20.95
C SER A 64 -8.06 -38.85 -22.40
N ALA A 65 -8.23 -37.91 -23.34
CA ALA A 65 -8.42 -38.24 -24.75
C ALA A 65 -7.20 -38.98 -25.35
N VAL A 66 -5.98 -38.55 -25.02
CA VAL A 66 -4.73 -39.18 -25.47
C VAL A 66 -4.59 -40.59 -24.90
N ILE A 67 -4.96 -40.80 -23.63
CA ILE A 67 -4.93 -42.13 -23.00
C ILE A 67 -5.92 -43.06 -23.71
N ILE A 68 -7.13 -42.60 -24.03
CA ILE A 68 -8.12 -43.40 -24.75
C ILE A 68 -7.64 -43.75 -26.17
N VAL A 69 -7.05 -42.80 -26.89
CA VAL A 69 -6.52 -43.01 -28.25
C VAL A 69 -5.35 -43.98 -28.25
N SER A 70 -4.41 -43.82 -27.32
CA SER A 70 -3.26 -44.73 -27.18
C SER A 70 -3.68 -46.14 -26.74
N ALA A 71 -4.66 -46.27 -25.84
CA ALA A 71 -5.24 -47.57 -25.47
C ALA A 71 -5.97 -48.22 -26.66
N GLY A 72 -6.71 -47.46 -27.46
CA GLY A 72 -7.37 -47.93 -28.67
C GLY A 72 -6.39 -48.47 -29.72
N LEU A 73 -5.23 -47.79 -29.90
CA LEU A 73 -4.15 -48.22 -30.78
C LEU A 73 -3.54 -49.58 -30.39
N VAL A 74 -3.63 -49.98 -29.13
CA VAL A 74 -3.19 -51.31 -28.66
C VAL A 74 -4.33 -52.33 -28.68
N ALA A 75 -5.52 -51.94 -28.23
CA ALA A 75 -6.66 -52.83 -28.07
C ALA A 75 -7.25 -53.28 -29.41
N VAL A 76 -7.39 -52.39 -30.40
CA VAL A 76 -8.01 -52.71 -31.70
C VAL A 76 -7.20 -53.75 -32.48
N PRO A 77 -5.86 -53.63 -32.64
CA PRO A 77 -5.06 -54.65 -33.31
C PRO A 77 -4.98 -55.97 -32.55
N PHE A 78 -5.06 -55.92 -31.20
CA PHE A 78 -5.04 -57.11 -30.36
C PHE A 78 -6.33 -57.93 -30.50
N VAL A 79 -7.49 -57.28 -30.53
CA VAL A 79 -8.80 -57.92 -30.75
C VAL A 79 -8.91 -58.49 -32.17
N LEU A 80 -8.39 -57.78 -33.17
CA LEU A 80 -8.40 -58.20 -34.58
C LEU A 80 -7.33 -59.24 -34.94
N ARG A 81 -6.51 -59.70 -33.97
CA ARG A 81 -5.41 -60.68 -34.15
C ARG A 81 -4.47 -60.34 -35.31
N LEU A 82 -4.16 -59.06 -35.50
CA LEU A 82 -3.23 -58.63 -36.54
C LEU A 82 -1.79 -59.08 -36.17
N ASP A 83 -1.05 -59.55 -37.18
CA ASP A 83 0.39 -59.75 -37.04
C ASP A 83 1.09 -58.41 -36.83
N ASN A 84 2.23 -58.43 -36.12
CA ASN A 84 3.06 -57.26 -35.81
C ASN A 84 2.69 -56.44 -34.55
N LYS A 85 2.35 -57.11 -33.43
CA LYS A 85 2.01 -56.50 -32.12
C LYS A 85 3.03 -55.46 -31.60
N ARG A 86 4.32 -55.68 -31.88
CA ARG A 86 5.40 -54.76 -31.46
C ARG A 86 5.29 -53.38 -32.11
N HIS A 87 4.82 -53.32 -33.36
CA HIS A 87 4.69 -52.07 -34.10
C HIS A 87 3.58 -51.18 -33.51
N TRP A 88 2.43 -51.77 -33.19
CA TRP A 88 1.29 -51.06 -32.59
C TRP A 88 1.59 -50.57 -31.17
N LEU A 89 2.32 -51.37 -30.38
CA LEU A 89 2.79 -50.95 -29.06
C LEU A 89 3.79 -49.79 -29.13
N HIS A 90 4.70 -49.81 -30.12
CA HIS A 90 5.62 -48.70 -30.37
C HIS A 90 4.87 -47.42 -30.75
N LEU A 91 3.87 -47.51 -31.64
CA LEU A 91 3.05 -46.35 -32.02
C LEU A 91 2.27 -45.76 -30.84
N ALA A 92 1.67 -46.60 -29.99
CA ALA A 92 0.96 -46.16 -28.81
C ALA A 92 1.88 -45.40 -27.82
N LEU A 93 3.12 -45.88 -27.63
CA LEU A 93 4.11 -45.22 -26.79
C LEU A 93 4.53 -43.85 -27.35
N VAL A 94 4.76 -43.76 -28.66
CA VAL A 94 5.13 -42.50 -29.33
C VAL A 94 4.02 -41.45 -29.17
N VAL A 95 2.75 -41.84 -29.37
CA VAL A 95 1.60 -40.95 -29.18
C VAL A 95 1.47 -40.50 -27.73
N LEU A 96 1.67 -41.40 -26.77
CA LEU A 96 1.59 -41.10 -25.35
C LEU A 96 2.67 -40.10 -24.90
N VAL A 97 3.93 -40.31 -25.32
CA VAL A 97 5.06 -39.43 -24.97
C VAL A 97 4.94 -38.07 -25.66
N SER A 98 4.54 -38.04 -26.94
CA SER A 98 4.39 -36.78 -27.69
C SER A 98 3.29 -35.87 -27.13
N ALA A 99 2.35 -36.42 -26.37
CA ALA A 99 1.26 -35.67 -25.78
C ALA A 99 1.60 -34.99 -24.44
N TYR A 100 2.76 -35.31 -23.85
CA TYR A 100 3.15 -34.72 -22.57
C TYR A 100 3.56 -33.25 -22.77
N PRO A 101 2.83 -32.27 -22.20
CA PRO A 101 3.04 -30.86 -22.49
C PRO A 101 4.16 -30.27 -21.61
N CYS A 102 5.42 -30.68 -21.86
CA CYS A 102 6.60 -30.18 -21.13
C CYS A 102 6.67 -28.64 -21.11
N ALA A 103 6.35 -27.99 -22.22
CA ALA A 103 6.44 -26.53 -22.35
C ALA A 103 5.40 -25.80 -21.50
N LEU A 104 4.21 -26.38 -21.32
CA LEU A 104 3.13 -25.77 -20.54
C LEU A 104 3.47 -25.77 -19.05
N ILE A 105 4.05 -26.87 -18.56
CA ILE A 105 4.43 -27.02 -17.14
C ILE A 105 5.52 -26.01 -16.75
N LEU A 106 6.45 -25.72 -17.65
CA LEU A 106 7.56 -24.79 -17.38
C LEU A 106 7.19 -23.31 -17.56
N TYR A 107 6.11 -22.99 -18.28
CA TYR A 107 5.75 -21.60 -18.57
C TYR A 107 5.44 -20.79 -17.29
N THR A 108 4.58 -21.29 -16.42
CA THR A 108 4.15 -20.59 -15.18
C THR A 108 5.29 -20.28 -14.19
N PRO A 109 6.18 -21.23 -13.83
CA PRO A 109 7.30 -20.92 -12.92
C PRO A 109 8.32 -19.96 -13.55
N VAL A 110 8.55 -20.04 -14.86
CA VAL A 110 9.44 -19.11 -15.57
C VAL A 110 8.84 -17.70 -15.60
N ALA A 111 7.55 -17.58 -15.94
CA ALA A 111 6.85 -16.31 -15.98
C ALA A 111 6.83 -15.65 -14.59
N THR A 112 6.44 -16.40 -13.54
CA THR A 112 6.40 -15.86 -12.18
C THR A 112 7.78 -15.44 -11.68
N PHE A 113 8.83 -16.21 -11.99
CA PHE A 113 10.20 -15.83 -11.66
C PHE A 113 10.62 -14.52 -12.34
N CYS A 114 10.42 -14.39 -13.65
CA CYS A 114 10.76 -13.18 -14.40
C CYS A 114 9.99 -11.94 -13.90
N THR A 115 8.69 -12.09 -13.64
CA THR A 115 7.84 -11.00 -13.11
C THR A 115 8.24 -10.57 -11.70
N ARG A 116 8.94 -11.41 -10.93
CA ARG A 116 9.45 -11.06 -9.61
C ARG A 116 10.87 -10.52 -9.67
N SER A 117 11.72 -11.06 -10.54
CA SER A 117 13.13 -10.69 -10.61
C SER A 117 13.33 -9.28 -11.15
N LYS A 118 12.54 -8.87 -12.14
CA LYS A 118 12.74 -7.58 -12.81
C LYS A 118 12.36 -6.39 -11.90
N PRO A 119 11.17 -6.35 -11.27
CA PRO A 119 10.83 -5.24 -10.37
C PRO A 119 11.66 -5.24 -9.07
N ALA A 120 12.20 -6.39 -8.66
CA ALA A 120 13.10 -6.44 -7.50
C ALA A 120 14.40 -5.64 -7.74
N THR A 121 14.85 -5.51 -9.00
CA THR A 121 16.03 -4.68 -9.33
C THR A 121 15.75 -3.17 -9.23
N SER A 122 14.48 -2.76 -9.37
CA SER A 122 14.01 -1.37 -9.22
C SER A 122 13.43 -1.08 -7.83
N GLY A 123 13.65 -1.97 -6.85
CA GLY A 123 13.22 -1.80 -5.46
C GLY A 123 11.75 -2.14 -5.18
N LEU A 124 11.02 -2.73 -6.14
CA LEU A 124 9.67 -3.23 -5.93
C LEU A 124 9.70 -4.70 -5.47
N LEU A 125 9.33 -4.95 -4.21
CA LEU A 125 9.27 -6.29 -3.65
C LEU A 125 7.84 -6.86 -3.71
N ILE A 126 7.63 -7.87 -4.54
CA ILE A 126 6.38 -8.63 -4.61
C ILE A 126 6.53 -9.90 -3.78
N LYS A 127 5.64 -10.18 -2.81
CA LYS A 127 5.80 -11.30 -1.87
C LYS A 127 5.34 -12.66 -2.40
N GLY A 128 4.57 -12.73 -3.49
CA GLY A 128 4.04 -13.98 -4.08
C GLY A 128 3.43 -13.76 -5.48
N GLY A 129 3.17 -14.85 -6.21
CA GLY A 129 2.60 -14.79 -7.57
C GLY A 129 1.11 -14.47 -7.59
N GLU A 130 0.39 -14.85 -6.53
CA GLU A 130 -1.03 -14.56 -6.29
C GLU A 130 -1.30 -13.06 -6.22
N TYR A 131 -0.35 -12.27 -5.70
CA TYR A 131 -0.47 -10.83 -5.60
C TYR A 131 -0.34 -10.16 -6.96
N LEU A 132 0.49 -10.67 -7.88
CA LEU A 132 0.59 -10.15 -9.25
C LEU A 132 -0.72 -10.30 -10.00
N GLU A 133 -1.36 -11.46 -9.87
CA GLU A 133 -2.65 -11.69 -10.49
C GLU A 133 -3.74 -10.81 -9.86
N THR A 134 -3.68 -10.60 -8.55
CA THR A 134 -4.59 -9.69 -7.85
C THR A 134 -4.39 -8.25 -8.30
N LEU A 135 -3.13 -7.78 -8.38
CA LEU A 135 -2.75 -6.44 -8.85
C LEU A 135 -3.32 -6.15 -10.25
N SER A 136 -3.31 -7.14 -11.14
CA SER A 136 -3.89 -7.00 -12.50
C SER A 136 -5.39 -6.72 -12.52
N LYS A 137 -6.12 -7.07 -11.45
CA LYS A 137 -7.58 -6.95 -11.35
C LYS A 137 -8.03 -5.72 -10.55
N ILE A 138 -7.09 -4.96 -9.97
CA ILE A 138 -7.40 -3.83 -9.10
C ILE A 138 -8.03 -2.69 -9.91
N LYS A 139 -9.12 -2.13 -9.36
CA LYS A 139 -9.81 -0.94 -9.92
C LYS A 139 -9.78 0.26 -8.98
N ILE A 140 -9.52 0.03 -7.70
CA ILE A 140 -9.52 1.04 -6.66
C ILE A 140 -8.27 0.84 -5.82
N LEU A 141 -7.48 1.90 -5.66
CA LEU A 141 -6.31 1.93 -4.81
C LEU A 141 -6.55 2.91 -3.67
N ALA A 142 -6.51 2.41 -2.45
CA ALA A 142 -6.58 3.22 -1.24
C ALA A 142 -5.15 3.50 -0.77
N PHE A 143 -4.81 4.77 -0.63
CA PHE A 143 -3.52 5.22 -0.10
C PHE A 143 -3.70 5.62 1.35
N ASP A 144 -2.78 5.16 2.20
CA ASP A 144 -2.52 5.83 3.46
C ASP A 144 -1.87 7.20 3.17
N LYS A 145 -2.14 8.22 3.98
CA LYS A 145 -1.59 9.54 3.76
C LYS A 145 -0.15 9.61 4.26
N THR A 146 0.03 9.38 5.55
CA THR A 146 1.30 9.63 6.23
C THR A 146 2.28 8.52 5.92
N GLY A 147 3.46 8.87 5.39
CA GLY A 147 4.50 7.91 5.02
C GLY A 147 4.36 7.25 3.65
N THR A 148 3.19 7.34 3.01
CA THR A 148 2.99 6.86 1.62
C THR A 148 2.93 8.01 0.62
N ILE A 149 1.96 8.92 0.77
CA ILE A 149 1.84 10.14 -0.06
C ILE A 149 2.83 11.21 0.43
N THR A 150 3.01 11.27 1.75
CA THR A 150 3.92 12.22 2.39
C THR A 150 5.17 11.51 2.88
N ARG A 151 6.25 12.28 3.11
CA ARG A 151 7.50 11.74 3.65
C ARG A 151 7.40 11.37 5.15
N GLY A 152 6.26 11.64 5.79
CA GLY A 152 6.14 11.53 7.26
C GLY A 152 6.86 12.64 8.02
N GLU A 153 7.47 13.59 7.31
CA GLU A 153 8.12 14.77 7.87
C GLU A 153 7.11 15.89 8.02
N PHE A 154 6.79 16.23 9.26
CA PHE A 154 5.92 17.35 9.60
C PHE A 154 6.73 18.65 9.70
N VAL A 155 6.13 19.75 9.28
CA VAL A 155 6.69 21.09 9.42
C VAL A 155 5.62 21.99 10.04
N VAL A 156 6.00 22.75 11.07
CA VAL A 156 5.13 23.77 11.67
C VAL A 156 5.03 24.93 10.69
N THR A 157 3.84 25.16 10.13
CA THR A 157 3.63 26.29 9.19
C THR A 157 3.26 27.56 9.92
N ASP A 158 2.37 27.44 10.90
CA ASP A 158 1.79 28.57 11.60
C ASP A 158 1.63 28.20 13.08
N PHE A 159 2.03 29.10 13.97
CA PHE A 159 1.89 28.93 15.41
C PHE A 159 1.38 30.23 16.01
N HIS A 160 0.16 30.21 16.54
CA HIS A 160 -0.51 31.42 17.04
C HIS A 160 -0.94 31.23 18.49
N SER A 161 -0.61 32.22 19.32
CA SER A 161 -1.22 32.35 20.65
C SER A 161 -2.58 33.04 20.51
N VAL A 162 -3.60 32.47 21.13
CA VAL A 162 -4.97 33.04 21.15
C VAL A 162 -5.16 33.93 22.37
N SER A 163 -4.44 33.65 23.46
CA SER A 163 -4.51 34.46 24.68
C SER A 163 -3.40 35.51 24.71
N ASN A 164 -3.77 36.77 24.96
CA ASN A 164 -2.81 37.87 25.15
C ASN A 164 -1.95 37.69 26.42
N GLU A 165 -2.35 36.80 27.33
CA GLU A 165 -1.66 36.52 28.59
C GLU A 165 -0.50 35.53 28.43
N VAL A 166 -0.45 34.76 27.34
CA VAL A 166 0.56 33.73 27.12
C VAL A 166 1.42 34.08 25.92
N THR A 167 2.71 34.28 26.18
CA THR A 167 3.72 34.47 25.12
C THR A 167 3.88 33.18 24.31
N LEU A 168 4.09 33.32 23.00
CA LEU A 168 4.32 32.21 22.07
C LEU A 168 5.40 31.25 22.58
N ASN A 169 6.51 31.77 23.11
CA ASN A 169 7.61 30.96 23.64
C ASN A 169 7.18 30.07 24.81
N THR A 170 6.34 30.59 25.71
CA THR A 170 5.81 29.83 26.85
C THR A 170 4.85 28.74 26.38
N LEU A 171 4.01 29.05 25.39
CA LEU A 171 3.10 28.08 24.79
C LEU A 171 3.87 26.93 24.10
N LEU A 172 4.90 27.27 23.33
CA LEU A 172 5.73 26.29 22.64
C LEU A 172 6.56 25.44 23.61
N TYR A 173 7.02 26.02 24.73
CA TYR A 173 7.66 25.29 25.83
C TYR A 173 6.73 24.21 26.41
N TRP A 174 5.47 24.54 26.68
CA TRP A 174 4.52 23.56 27.21
C TRP A 174 4.19 22.46 26.19
N VAL A 175 3.92 22.86 24.94
CA VAL A 175 3.57 21.91 23.88
C VAL A 175 4.72 20.94 23.61
N SER A 176 5.94 21.45 23.39
CA SER A 176 7.11 20.59 23.14
C SER A 176 7.43 19.69 24.34
N GLY A 177 7.25 20.18 25.57
CA GLY A 177 7.41 19.38 26.78
C GLY A 177 6.45 18.19 26.83
N ILE A 178 5.14 18.41 26.65
CA ILE A 178 4.13 17.34 26.72
C ILE A 178 4.25 16.39 25.54
N GLU A 179 4.39 16.94 24.33
CA GLU A 179 4.48 16.15 23.10
C GLU A 179 5.76 15.31 23.07
N SER A 180 6.86 15.74 23.71
CA SER A 180 8.07 14.91 23.81
C SER A 180 7.87 13.58 24.54
N LYS A 181 6.80 13.42 25.34
CA LYS A 181 6.39 12.14 25.94
C LYS A 181 5.46 11.31 25.04
N SER A 182 4.94 11.91 23.97
CA SER A 182 4.09 11.24 22.99
C SER A 182 4.96 10.54 21.93
N SER A 183 4.44 9.44 21.36
CA SER A 183 5.10 8.70 20.28
C SER A 183 4.62 9.16 18.89
N HIS A 184 4.02 10.34 18.78
CA HIS A 184 3.44 10.81 17.53
C HIS A 184 4.54 11.34 16.59
N PRO A 185 4.49 11.09 15.28
CA PRO A 185 5.48 11.63 14.33
C PRO A 185 5.50 13.17 14.23
N MET A 186 4.54 13.88 14.84
CA MET A 186 4.51 15.35 14.84
C MET A 186 5.43 15.97 15.90
N VAL A 187 5.86 15.16 16.87
CA VAL A 187 6.70 15.59 18.01
C VAL A 187 8.02 16.15 17.50
N ALA A 188 8.63 15.49 16.52
CA ALA A 188 9.89 15.94 15.92
C ALA A 188 9.78 17.37 15.36
N ALA A 189 8.68 17.69 14.69
CA ALA A 189 8.45 19.02 14.12
C ALA A 189 8.29 20.11 15.18
N LEU A 190 7.61 19.80 16.28
CA LEU A 190 7.41 20.74 17.39
C LEU A 190 8.71 20.97 18.17
N ILE A 191 9.52 19.93 18.35
CA ILE A 191 10.84 20.04 19.00
C ILE A 191 11.80 20.85 18.12
N ASP A 192 11.86 20.57 16.82
CA ASP A 192 12.71 21.31 15.87
C ASP A 192 12.32 22.80 15.79
N TYR A 193 11.02 23.08 15.78
CA TYR A 193 10.51 24.45 15.83
C TYR A 193 10.86 25.16 17.15
N ALA A 194 10.81 24.46 18.29
CA ALA A 194 11.22 24.99 19.59
C ALA A 194 12.74 25.28 19.65
N GLN A 195 13.56 24.39 19.09
CA GLN A 195 15.01 24.56 19.02
C GLN A 195 15.40 25.76 18.14
N THR A 196 14.70 25.97 17.03
CA THR A 196 14.90 27.14 16.15
C THR A 196 14.67 28.46 16.89
N LEU A 197 13.75 28.47 17.87
CA LEU A 197 13.46 29.61 18.73
C LEU A 197 14.30 29.64 20.02
N SER A 198 15.34 28.80 20.13
CA SER A 198 16.22 28.67 21.30
C SER A 198 15.49 28.34 22.61
N ILE A 199 14.41 27.55 22.53
CA ILE A 199 13.63 27.11 23.68
C ILE A 199 14.12 25.72 24.10
N GLU A 200 14.56 25.58 25.35
CA GLU A 200 14.94 24.29 25.92
C GLU A 200 13.71 23.43 26.22
N VAL A 201 13.59 22.28 25.55
CA VAL A 201 12.56 21.28 25.81
C VAL A 201 12.93 20.51 27.10
N LYS A 202 12.04 20.54 28.09
CA LYS A 202 12.26 19.89 29.41
C LYS A 202 11.19 18.82 29.68
N PRO A 203 11.32 17.60 29.11
CA PRO A 203 10.34 16.53 29.27
C PRO A 203 10.11 16.13 30.72
N GLU A 204 11.14 16.25 31.57
CA GLU A 204 11.13 15.80 32.97
C GLU A 204 10.14 16.57 33.85
N ARG A 205 9.77 17.79 33.45
CA ARG A 205 8.85 18.64 34.21
C ARG A 205 7.37 18.36 33.94
N VAL A 206 7.07 17.44 33.03
CA VAL A 206 5.68 17.05 32.73
C VAL A 206 5.23 16.01 33.75
N GLU A 207 4.27 16.39 34.59
CA GLU A 207 3.56 15.52 35.52
C GLU A 207 2.24 15.04 34.89
N GLU A 208 1.68 13.94 35.40
CA GLU A 208 0.32 13.47 35.04
C GLU A 208 0.07 13.36 33.51
N PHE A 209 1.01 12.76 32.76
CA PHE A 209 0.86 12.60 31.31
C PHE A 209 -0.22 11.57 30.96
N GLU A 210 -1.21 11.98 30.17
CA GLU A 210 -2.26 11.12 29.62
C GLU A 210 -2.34 11.24 28.10
N ASN A 211 -2.51 10.11 27.41
CA ASN A 211 -2.67 10.05 25.96
C ASN A 211 -4.08 9.58 25.58
N PHE A 212 -4.85 10.47 24.94
CA PHE A 212 -6.18 10.19 24.43
C PHE A 212 -6.10 9.83 22.93
N ARG A 213 -6.15 8.53 22.64
CA ARG A 213 -6.05 8.01 21.26
C ARG A 213 -7.05 8.69 20.32
N GLY A 214 -6.54 9.32 19.26
CA GLY A 214 -7.36 10.00 18.25
C GLY A 214 -7.99 11.31 18.71
N GLU A 215 -7.67 11.81 19.91
CA GLU A 215 -8.11 13.11 20.42
C GLU A 215 -6.90 14.04 20.70
N GLY A 216 -5.85 13.54 21.37
CA GLY A 216 -4.68 14.33 21.74
C GLY A 216 -3.99 13.83 23.01
N VAL A 217 -3.20 14.71 23.64
CA VAL A 217 -2.46 14.46 24.88
C VAL A 217 -2.76 15.52 25.95
N HIS A 218 -2.61 15.13 27.21
CA HIS A 218 -2.68 16.00 28.37
C HIS A 218 -1.41 15.83 29.21
N GLY A 219 -1.01 16.91 29.85
CA GLY A 219 0.03 16.88 30.86
C GLY A 219 0.00 18.14 31.70
N LYS A 220 0.64 18.06 32.86
CA LYS A 220 0.73 19.15 33.83
C LYS A 220 2.16 19.66 33.90
N ILE A 221 2.34 20.95 33.63
CA ILE A 221 3.67 21.61 33.71
C ILE A 221 3.53 22.83 34.62
N ASP A 222 4.44 22.98 35.58
CA ASP A 222 4.46 24.11 36.53
C ASP A 222 3.11 24.32 37.24
N GLY A 223 2.40 23.21 37.55
CA GLY A 223 1.08 23.22 38.17
C GLY A 223 -0.09 23.61 37.25
N LYS A 224 0.15 23.77 35.94
CA LYS A 224 -0.89 24.10 34.96
C LYS A 224 -1.25 22.89 34.10
N ASP A 225 -2.55 22.63 33.96
CA ASP A 225 -3.08 21.62 33.05
C ASP A 225 -3.05 22.11 31.60
N VAL A 226 -2.34 21.39 30.74
CA VAL A 226 -2.24 21.72 29.31
C VAL A 226 -2.75 20.54 28.50
N TYR A 227 -3.65 20.83 27.56
CA TYR A 227 -4.21 19.87 26.62
C TYR A 227 -3.80 20.25 25.20
N VAL A 228 -3.31 19.29 24.43
CA VAL A 228 -2.85 19.47 23.05
C VAL A 228 -3.52 18.41 22.18
N GLY A 229 -4.19 18.79 21.09
CA GLY A 229 -4.87 17.81 20.25
C GLY A 229 -5.76 18.37 19.16
N ASN A 230 -6.61 17.51 18.61
CA ASN A 230 -7.62 17.89 17.62
C ASN A 230 -8.81 18.60 18.30
N GLN A 231 -9.83 18.97 17.51
CA GLN A 231 -11.01 19.67 18.04
C GLN A 231 -11.74 18.91 19.16
N LYS A 232 -11.64 17.58 19.23
CA LYS A 232 -12.31 16.77 20.27
C LYS A 232 -11.69 16.96 21.65
N ILE A 233 -10.41 17.33 21.73
CA ILE A 233 -9.73 17.60 23.01
C ILE A 233 -10.36 18.79 23.75
N ALA A 234 -11.04 19.69 23.04
CA ALA A 234 -11.75 20.82 23.63
C ALA A 234 -12.83 20.39 24.64
N LEU A 235 -13.51 19.26 24.37
CA LEU A 235 -14.51 18.70 25.27
C LEU A 235 -13.89 18.18 26.58
N ARG A 236 -12.68 17.62 26.50
CA ARG A 236 -11.90 17.16 27.67
C ARG A 236 -11.44 18.34 28.52
N ALA A 237 -10.98 19.40 27.87
CA ALA A 237 -10.61 20.66 28.50
C ALA A 237 -11.82 21.43 29.08
N ARG A 238 -13.05 20.91 28.98
CA ARG A 238 -14.30 21.57 29.40
C ARG A 238 -14.49 22.95 28.77
N CYS A 239 -13.97 23.13 27.56
CA CYS A 239 -13.97 24.38 26.83
C CYS A 239 -15.12 24.37 25.81
N ALA A 240 -16.05 25.32 25.91
CA ALA A 240 -17.29 25.32 25.11
C ALA A 240 -17.09 25.76 23.65
N THR A 241 -15.95 26.37 23.30
CA THR A 241 -15.71 26.91 21.96
C THR A 241 -14.23 26.77 21.60
N ALA A 242 -13.93 25.94 20.61
CA ALA A 242 -12.62 25.96 19.97
C ALA A 242 -12.49 27.27 19.17
N PRO A 243 -11.42 28.05 19.35
CA PRO A 243 -11.20 29.26 18.57
C PRO A 243 -11.15 28.92 17.07
N SER A 244 -12.03 29.53 16.28
CA SER A 244 -12.08 29.29 14.84
C SER A 244 -10.94 30.06 14.15
N ILE A 245 -9.90 29.37 13.68
CA ILE A 245 -9.01 29.97 12.68
C ILE A 245 -9.78 30.09 11.38
N GLY A 246 -9.83 31.31 10.83
CA GLY A 246 -10.34 31.55 9.49
C GLY A 246 -9.52 30.74 8.48
N HIS A 247 -10.18 29.81 7.78
CA HIS A 247 -9.68 29.06 6.63
C HIS A 247 -8.29 28.44 6.82
N CYS A 248 -8.26 27.24 7.41
CA CYS A 248 -7.13 26.35 7.23
C CYS A 248 -7.14 25.84 5.78
N GLY A 249 -6.14 26.26 5.01
CA GLY A 249 -5.96 25.84 3.62
C GLY A 249 -5.88 24.33 3.48
N GLU A 250 -6.29 23.84 2.31
CA GLU A 250 -6.30 22.42 1.97
C GLU A 250 -4.94 21.76 2.28
N GLY A 251 -4.93 20.70 3.10
CA GLY A 251 -3.75 19.89 3.40
C GLY A 251 -3.00 20.21 4.70
N LYS A 252 -3.45 21.18 5.51
CA LYS A 252 -2.86 21.46 6.84
C LYS A 252 -3.61 20.72 7.97
N SER A 253 -2.86 20.07 8.85
CA SER A 253 -3.37 19.49 10.09
C SER A 253 -3.34 20.54 11.20
N VAL A 254 -4.49 20.80 11.83
CA VAL A 254 -4.63 21.85 12.84
C VAL A 254 -4.68 21.23 14.23
N GLY A 255 -3.80 21.68 15.11
CA GLY A 255 -3.78 21.33 16.52
C GLY A 255 -4.18 22.50 17.40
N TYR A 256 -4.98 22.21 18.42
CA TYR A 256 -5.46 23.17 19.41
C TYR A 256 -4.75 22.93 20.74
N ILE A 257 -4.48 24.03 21.44
CA ILE A 257 -3.82 24.03 22.74
C ILE A 257 -4.72 24.73 23.74
N PHE A 258 -5.04 24.03 24.84
CA PHE A 258 -5.85 24.55 25.93
C PHE A 258 -5.06 24.55 27.23
N LEU A 259 -5.27 25.58 28.05
CA LEU A 259 -4.75 25.70 29.40
C LEU A 259 -5.95 25.62 30.36
N GLY A 260 -6.12 24.47 31.02
CA GLY A 260 -7.34 24.17 31.78
C GLY A 260 -8.59 24.33 30.91
N SER A 261 -9.44 25.29 31.26
CA SER A 261 -10.69 25.60 30.53
C SER A 261 -10.59 26.77 29.55
N ALA A 262 -9.38 27.29 29.25
CA ALA A 262 -9.18 28.41 28.35
C ALA A 262 -8.36 28.00 27.10
N PRO A 263 -8.73 28.47 25.89
CA PRO A 263 -7.91 28.26 24.70
C PRO A 263 -6.63 29.10 24.79
N ALA A 264 -5.48 28.45 24.73
CA ALA A 264 -4.18 29.12 24.84
C ALA A 264 -3.57 29.41 23.46
N GLY A 265 -3.74 28.51 22.50
CA GLY A 265 -3.25 28.74 21.15
C GLY A 265 -3.58 27.63 20.18
N ILE A 266 -3.10 27.79 18.96
CA ILE A 266 -3.41 26.92 17.84
C ILE A 266 -2.16 26.86 16.97
N PHE A 267 -1.88 25.67 16.44
CA PHE A 267 -0.77 25.44 15.54
C PHE A 267 -1.25 24.67 14.31
N SER A 268 -0.62 24.95 13.18
CA SER A 268 -0.84 24.24 11.93
C SER A 268 0.43 23.51 11.53
N LEU A 269 0.26 22.25 11.18
CA LEU A 269 1.29 21.39 10.66
C LEU A 269 0.98 21.08 9.20
N SER A 270 2.00 21.09 8.36
CA SER A 270 1.92 20.52 7.01
C SER A 270 2.89 19.37 6.88
N GLU A 271 2.49 18.34 6.14
CA GLU A 271 3.38 17.25 5.75
C GLU A 271 3.94 17.53 4.35
N SER A 272 5.24 17.35 4.20
CA SER A 272 5.88 17.44 2.89
C SER A 272 5.48 16.24 2.04
N CYS A 273 4.88 16.50 0.87
CA CYS A 273 4.56 15.46 -0.11
C CYS A 273 5.84 14.84 -0.65
N ARG A 274 5.82 13.53 -0.92
CA ARG A 274 6.93 12.88 -1.63
C ARG A 274 6.98 13.41 -3.07
N THR A 275 8.19 13.57 -3.60
CA THR A 275 8.40 13.95 -4.99
C THR A 275 7.79 12.88 -5.90
N GLY A 276 7.12 13.25 -6.98
CA GLY A 276 6.59 12.27 -7.95
C GLY A 276 5.18 11.76 -7.69
N VAL A 277 4.62 12.03 -6.51
CA VAL A 277 3.30 11.49 -6.12
C VAL A 277 2.19 12.02 -7.03
N ARG A 278 2.31 13.27 -7.46
CA ARG A 278 1.33 13.89 -8.37
C ARG A 278 1.35 13.17 -9.72
N GLU A 279 2.54 12.92 -10.26
CA GLU A 279 2.77 12.24 -11.52
C GLU A 279 2.23 10.81 -11.46
N ALA A 280 2.54 10.09 -10.39
CA ALA A 280 2.08 8.72 -10.18
C ALA A 280 0.56 8.60 -10.04
N ILE A 281 -0.09 9.49 -9.28
CA ILE A 281 -1.55 9.52 -9.16
C ILE A 281 -2.19 9.82 -10.51
N ASN A 282 -1.60 10.69 -11.33
CA ASN A 282 -2.09 10.99 -12.67
C ASN A 282 -1.98 9.78 -13.62
N GLU A 283 -0.91 9.00 -13.50
CA GLU A 283 -0.75 7.75 -14.27
C GLU A 283 -1.74 6.67 -13.83
N LEU A 284 -1.97 6.50 -12.54
CA LEU A 284 -3.00 5.59 -12.05
C LEU A 284 -4.39 5.97 -12.57
N LYS A 285 -4.68 7.28 -12.61
CA LYS A 285 -5.92 7.80 -13.21
C LYS A 285 -5.99 7.56 -14.72
N SER A 286 -4.88 7.68 -15.45
CA SER A 286 -4.86 7.39 -16.90
C SER A 286 -5.07 5.89 -17.19
N MET A 287 -4.69 5.02 -16.26
CA MET A 287 -4.99 3.59 -16.27
C MET A 287 -6.42 3.23 -15.80
N ASN A 288 -7.29 4.22 -15.58
CA ASN A 288 -8.65 4.06 -15.05
C ASN A 288 -8.74 3.45 -13.63
N ILE A 289 -7.68 3.58 -12.83
CA ILE A 289 -7.68 3.17 -11.42
C ILE A 289 -8.16 4.34 -10.57
N LYS A 290 -9.20 4.11 -9.75
CA LYS A 290 -9.70 5.12 -8.82
C LYS A 290 -8.80 5.18 -7.58
N THR A 291 -8.28 6.35 -7.26
CA THR A 291 -7.45 6.57 -6.08
C THR A 291 -8.29 7.18 -4.95
N VAL A 292 -8.25 6.57 -3.76
CA VAL A 292 -8.88 7.10 -2.54
C VAL A 292 -7.80 7.29 -1.50
N MET A 293 -7.91 8.31 -0.66
CA MET A 293 -7.00 8.53 0.47
C MET A 293 -7.74 8.17 1.77
N LEU A 294 -7.09 7.39 2.63
CA LEU A 294 -7.55 7.09 3.97
C LEU A 294 -6.72 7.93 4.95
N THR A 295 -7.40 8.65 5.84
CA THR A 295 -6.82 9.56 6.84
C THR A 295 -7.51 9.38 8.17
#